data_AF-A0A938HRQ2-F1
#
_entry.id   AF-A0A938HRQ2-F1
#
_cell.length_a   1.000
_cell.length_b   1.000
_cell.length_c   1.000
_cell.angle_alpha   90.00
_cell.angle_beta   90.00
_cell.angle_gamma   90.00
#
_symmetry.space_group_name_H-M   'P 1'
#
loop_
_entity.id
_entity.type
_entity.pdbx_description
1 polymer ?
#
loop_
_entity_poly.entity_id
_entity_poly.type
_entity_poly.pdbx_seq_one_letter_code
_entity_poly.pdbx_strand_id
1 'polypeptide(L)'
;RKRLEVGTILDAARGVREAGMNPVLTFIVGLPGETRESVLRTVETLRANGLYTATFFPLVVFKGTALFEEFARRVSKEEMDALRLNPCSEEYLFTSEEFPTREELTSFTAEVNTAVVSGSGPA
;
A
#
# COMPACT_ATOMS: atom_id res chain seq x y z
N ARG A 1 6.39 -0.11 15.63
CA ARG A 1 4.95 -0.46 15.58
C ARG A 1 4.14 0.83 15.69
N LYS A 2 3.32 1.18 14.70
CA LYS A 2 2.41 2.33 14.82
C LYS A 2 1.33 1.98 15.86
N ARG A 3 1.08 2.87 16.82
CA ARG A 3 0.06 2.72 17.88
C ARG A 3 -1.23 3.41 17.43
N LEU A 4 -1.78 3.00 16.30
CA LEU A 4 -2.99 3.59 15.73
C LEU A 4 -3.97 2.47 15.43
N GLU A 5 -5.16 2.56 16.04
CA GLU A 5 -6.27 1.66 15.80
C GLU A 5 -7.02 2.09 14.53
N VAL A 6 -7.56 1.12 13.79
CA VAL A 6 -8.32 1.39 12.56
C VAL A 6 -9.49 2.33 12.82
N GLY A 7 -10.19 2.16 13.96
CA GLY A 7 -11.29 3.03 14.37
C GLY A 7 -10.88 4.50 14.46
N THR A 8 -9.70 4.79 15.02
CA THR A 8 -9.19 6.16 15.13
C THR A 8 -8.93 6.80 13.76
N ILE A 9 -8.49 6.02 12.78
CA ILE A 9 -8.26 6.49 11.41
C ILE A 9 -9.60 6.84 10.74
N LEU A 10 -10.61 5.99 10.92
CA LEU A 10 -11.95 6.22 10.38
C LEU A 10 -12.62 7.43 11.03
N ASP A 11 -12.48 7.60 12.34
CA ASP A 11 -12.99 8.77 13.07
C ASP A 11 -12.34 10.06 12.58
N ALA A 12 -11.03 10.05 12.38
CA ALA A 12 -10.31 11.21 11.81
C ALA A 12 -10.80 11.54 10.40
N ALA A 13 -10.99 10.53 9.53
CA ALA A 13 -11.48 10.74 8.18
C ALA A 13 -12.92 11.31 8.16
N ARG A 14 -13.78 10.85 9.08
CA ARG A 14 -15.13 11.42 9.28
C ARG A 14 -15.07 12.88 9.73
N GLY A 15 -14.25 13.20 10.74
CA GLY A 15 -14.10 14.58 11.22
C GLY A 15 -13.60 15.54 10.13
N VAL A 16 -12.69 15.10 9.26
CA VAL A 16 -12.23 15.89 8.09
C VAL A 16 -13.40 16.19 7.14
N ARG A 17 -14.29 15.21 6.88
CA ARG A 17 -15.48 15.43 6.05
C ARG A 17 -16.49 16.38 6.69
N GLU A 18 -16.71 16.26 7.99
CA GLU A 18 -17.60 17.15 8.75
C GLU A 18 -17.12 18.61 8.71
N ALA A 19 -15.80 18.82 8.63
CA ALA A 19 -15.19 20.14 8.44
C ALA A 19 -15.24 20.64 6.98
N GLY A 20 -15.91 19.94 6.05
CA GLY A 20 -16.04 20.32 4.65
C GLY A 20 -14.82 20.03 3.77
N MET A 21 -13.88 19.21 4.26
CA MET A 21 -12.68 18.79 3.51
C MET A 21 -12.82 17.37 2.95
N ASN A 22 -12.03 17.04 1.92
CA ASN A 22 -11.96 15.68 1.39
C ASN A 22 -10.74 14.94 1.95
N PRO A 23 -10.91 13.89 2.77
CA PRO A 23 -9.78 13.11 3.27
C PRO A 23 -9.13 12.30 2.14
N VAL A 24 -7.80 12.42 2.02
CA VAL A 24 -6.99 11.59 1.11
C VAL A 24 -6.24 10.56 1.93
N LEU A 25 -6.50 9.27 1.71
CA LEU A 25 -5.84 8.18 2.43
C LEU A 25 -4.75 7.54 1.57
N THR A 26 -3.62 7.21 2.19
CA THR A 26 -2.52 6.51 1.53
C THR A 26 -2.23 5.19 2.22
N PHE A 27 -2.12 4.14 1.44
CA PHE A 27 -1.88 2.78 1.89
C PHE A 27 -0.63 2.22 1.21
N ILE A 28 0.05 1.32 1.91
CA ILE A 28 1.23 0.61 1.39
C ILE A 28 0.88 -0.87 1.36
N VAL A 29 1.10 -1.51 0.22
CA VAL A 29 0.82 -2.92 -0.05
C VAL A 29 2.12 -3.71 -0.12
N GLY A 30 2.16 -4.89 0.47
CA GLY A 30 3.31 -5.78 0.49
C GLY A 30 4.11 -5.73 1.79
N LEU A 31 3.51 -5.21 2.87
CA LEU A 31 4.15 -5.28 4.19
C LEU A 31 4.38 -6.74 4.62
N PRO A 32 5.48 -7.06 5.33
CA PRO A 32 5.70 -8.41 5.82
C PRO A 32 4.51 -8.94 6.63
N GLY A 33 3.92 -10.07 6.18
CA GLY A 33 2.74 -10.69 6.78
C GLY A 33 1.39 -10.17 6.28
N GLU A 34 1.37 -9.22 5.35
CA GLU A 34 0.16 -8.76 4.67
C GLU A 34 -0.27 -9.74 3.59
N THR A 35 -1.58 -9.99 3.48
CA THR A 35 -2.17 -10.87 2.46
C THR A 35 -3.06 -10.08 1.50
N ARG A 36 -3.30 -10.58 0.28
CA ARG A 36 -4.29 -9.97 -0.64
C ARG A 36 -5.65 -9.79 0.01
N GLU A 37 -6.12 -10.79 0.76
CA GLU A 37 -7.40 -10.74 1.48
C GLU A 37 -7.43 -9.56 2.48
N SER A 38 -6.34 -9.34 3.21
CA SER A 38 -6.27 -8.24 4.19
C SER A 38 -6.36 -6.86 3.52
N VAL A 39 -5.76 -6.70 2.34
CA VAL A 39 -5.86 -5.47 1.54
C VAL A 39 -7.27 -5.28 1.01
N LEU A 40 -7.91 -6.34 0.50
CA LEU A 40 -9.29 -6.28 0.01
C LEU A 40 -10.29 -5.93 1.12
N ARG A 41 -10.13 -6.46 2.34
CA ARG A 41 -10.93 -6.03 3.50
C ARG A 41 -10.75 -4.54 3.82
N THR A 42 -9.56 -3.98 3.57
CA THR A 42 -9.32 -2.54 3.71
C THR A 42 -10.13 -1.76 2.67
N VAL A 43 -10.15 -2.20 1.42
CA VAL A 43 -11.00 -1.59 0.36
C VAL A 43 -12.47 -1.62 0.74
N GLU A 44 -12.98 -2.76 1.21
CA GLU A 44 -14.36 -2.90 1.66
C GLU A 44 -14.69 -1.94 2.80
N THR A 45 -13.78 -1.82 3.78
CA THR A 45 -13.92 -0.89 4.91
C THR A 45 -13.98 0.56 4.43
N LEU A 46 -13.11 0.95 3.49
CA LEU A 46 -13.11 2.30 2.92
C LEU A 46 -14.42 2.62 2.20
N ARG A 47 -14.89 1.70 1.34
CA ARG A 47 -16.15 1.84 0.60
C ARG A 47 -17.35 1.94 1.53
N ALA A 48 -17.41 1.10 2.56
CA ALA A 48 -18.48 1.13 3.57
C ALA A 48 -18.55 2.46 4.33
N ASN A 49 -17.45 3.21 4.42
CA ASN A 49 -17.37 4.52 5.08
C ASN A 49 -17.41 5.71 4.09
N GLY A 50 -17.61 5.45 2.80
CA GLY A 50 -17.63 6.49 1.76
C GLY A 50 -16.27 7.17 1.52
N LEU A 51 -15.17 6.45 1.78
CA LEU A 51 -13.81 6.94 1.64
C LEU A 51 -13.21 6.48 0.30
N TYR A 52 -13.58 7.18 -0.77
CA TYR A 52 -13.18 6.80 -2.14
C TYR A 52 -11.89 7.47 -2.63
N THR A 53 -11.42 8.50 -1.92
CA THR A 53 -10.15 9.15 -2.23
C THR A 53 -9.02 8.47 -1.45
N ALA A 54 -8.67 7.26 -1.89
CA ALA A 54 -7.55 6.51 -1.34
C ALA A 54 -6.61 6.01 -2.44
N THR A 55 -5.32 5.94 -2.14
CA THR A 55 -4.30 5.41 -3.06
C THR A 55 -3.43 4.38 -2.36
N PHE A 56 -3.29 3.24 -3.01
CA PHE A 56 -2.45 2.12 -2.60
C PHE A 56 -1.15 2.20 -3.40
N PHE A 57 -0.02 2.12 -2.70
CA PHE A 57 1.32 2.08 -3.28
C PHE A 57 1.98 0.76 -2.94
N PRO A 58 2.78 0.18 -3.84
CA PRO A 58 3.58 -0.99 -3.48
C PRO A 58 4.63 -0.60 -2.43
N LEU A 59 5.03 -1.55 -1.59
CA LEU A 59 6.07 -1.33 -0.60
C LEU A 59 7.41 -1.14 -1.30
N VAL A 60 7.95 0.07 -1.11
CA VAL A 60 9.28 0.45 -1.58
C VAL A 60 10.22 0.53 -0.39
N VAL A 61 11.38 -0.09 -0.51
CA VAL A 61 12.48 0.02 0.46
C VAL A 61 13.59 0.89 -0.09
N PHE A 62 14.21 1.63 0.82
CA PHE A 62 15.26 2.60 0.54
C PHE A 62 16.54 2.15 1.21
N LYS A 63 17.65 2.20 0.48
CA LYS A 63 18.96 1.89 1.05
C LYS A 63 19.24 2.75 2.28
N GLY A 64 19.80 2.13 3.33
CA GLY A 64 20.04 2.78 4.63
C GLY A 64 18.86 2.72 5.59
N THR A 65 17.75 2.08 5.23
CA THR A 65 16.64 1.80 6.16
C THR A 65 16.75 0.40 6.76
N ALA A 66 16.23 0.20 7.97
CA ALA A 66 16.22 -1.12 8.61
C ALA A 66 15.48 -2.18 7.76
N LEU A 67 14.45 -1.76 7.01
CA LEU A 67 13.70 -2.65 6.13
C LEU A 67 14.49 -3.03 4.87
N PHE A 68 15.37 -2.16 4.39
CA PHE A 68 16.32 -2.51 3.33
C PHE A 68 17.34 -3.55 3.79
N GLU A 69 17.85 -3.46 5.03
CA GLU A 69 18.76 -4.48 5.57
C GLU A 69 18.08 -5.86 5.68
N GLU A 70 16.78 -5.89 5.97
CA GLU A 70 15.99 -7.11 5.92
C GLU A 70 15.81 -7.64 4.51
N PHE A 71 15.43 -6.77 3.58
CA PHE A 71 15.31 -7.08 2.15
C PHE A 71 16.61 -7.65 1.57
N ALA A 72 17.75 -6.97 1.77
CA ALA A 72 19.05 -7.32 1.24
C ALA A 72 19.59 -8.68 1.75
N ARG A 73 19.09 -9.16 2.89
CA ARG A 73 19.42 -10.50 3.41
C ARG A 73 18.64 -11.63 2.73
N ARG A 74 17.57 -11.30 2.00
CA ARG A 74 16.63 -12.28 1.40
C ARG A 74 16.83 -12.47 -0.09
N VAL A 75 17.51 -11.54 -0.76
CA VAL A 75 17.65 -11.52 -2.22
C VAL A 75 19.13 -11.47 -2.63
N SER A 76 19.45 -12.05 -3.78
CA SER A 76 20.75 -11.87 -4.43
C SER A 76 20.90 -10.45 -4.99
N LYS A 77 22.11 -10.11 -5.45
CA LYS A 77 22.36 -8.83 -6.09
C LYS A 77 21.60 -8.70 -7.42
N GLU A 78 21.53 -9.78 -8.19
CA GLU A 78 20.80 -9.85 -9.46
C GLU A 78 19.30 -9.66 -9.23
N GLU A 79 18.73 -10.31 -8.21
CA GLU A 79 17.34 -10.14 -7.81
C GLU A 79 17.06 -8.71 -7.31
N MET A 80 17.97 -8.15 -6.50
CA MET A 80 17.88 -6.76 -6.04
C MET A 80 17.85 -5.78 -7.22
N ASP A 81 18.72 -5.95 -8.21
CA ASP A 81 18.74 -5.10 -9.40
C ASP A 81 17.46 -5.22 -10.23
N ALA A 82 16.87 -6.42 -10.33
CA ALA A 82 15.58 -6.62 -11.00
C ALA A 82 14.40 -5.93 -10.27
N LEU A 83 14.49 -5.80 -8.94
CA LEU A 83 13.49 -5.15 -8.11
C LEU A 83 13.68 -3.63 -7.99
N ARG A 84 14.73 -3.07 -8.58
CA ARG A 84 15.00 -1.63 -8.57
C ARG A 84 13.93 -0.88 -9.37
N LEU A 85 13.37 0.18 -8.77
CA LEU A 85 12.32 0.96 -9.42
C LEU A 85 12.84 1.75 -10.61
N ASN A 86 14.01 2.37 -10.46
CA ASN A 86 14.65 3.21 -11.45
C ASN A 86 16.16 2.94 -11.43
N PRO A 87 16.85 2.76 -12.58
CA PRO A 87 18.30 2.60 -12.64
C PRO A 87 19.10 3.67 -11.87
N CYS A 88 18.56 4.89 -11.76
CA CYS A 88 19.19 6.03 -11.09
C CYS A 88 18.79 6.22 -9.62
N SER A 89 17.98 5.34 -9.02
CA SER A 89 17.60 5.43 -7.61
C SER A 89 18.02 4.20 -6.81
N GLU A 90 18.18 4.36 -5.49
CA GLU A 90 18.43 3.27 -4.55
C GLU A 90 17.13 2.85 -3.86
N GLU A 91 16.09 2.67 -4.68
CA GLU A 91 14.72 2.34 -4.29
C GLU A 91 14.31 1.01 -4.93
N TYR A 92 13.79 0.11 -4.12
CA TYR A 92 13.54 -1.27 -4.52
C TYR A 92 12.15 -1.70 -4.08
N LEU A 93 11.46 -2.49 -4.91
CA LEU A 93 10.22 -3.14 -4.50
C LEU A 93 10.52 -4.27 -3.52
N PHE A 94 9.76 -4.32 -2.43
CA PHE A 94 9.88 -5.39 -1.45
C PHE A 94 8.97 -6.55 -1.84
N THR A 95 9.55 -7.65 -2.30
CA THR A 95 8.81 -8.89 -2.56
C THR A 95 8.63 -9.69 -1.28
N SER A 96 7.57 -10.50 -1.26
CA SER A 96 7.19 -11.36 -0.13
C SER A 96 6.66 -12.69 -0.65
N GLU A 97 6.35 -13.62 0.25
CA GLU A 97 5.70 -14.88 -0.15
C GLU A 97 4.33 -14.64 -0.81
N GLU A 98 3.57 -13.65 -0.35
CA GLU A 98 2.29 -13.27 -0.96
C GLU A 98 2.51 -12.62 -2.33
N PHE A 99 3.53 -11.77 -2.47
CA PHE A 99 3.86 -11.05 -3.70
C PHE A 99 5.30 -11.34 -4.13
N PRO A 100 5.55 -12.49 -4.77
CA PRO A 100 6.90 -12.97 -5.05
C PRO A 100 7.59 -12.18 -6.17
N THR A 101 6.82 -11.53 -7.04
CA THR A 101 7.33 -10.79 -8.20
C THR A 101 6.92 -9.32 -8.17
N ARG A 102 7.71 -8.49 -8.87
CA ARG A 102 7.39 -7.09 -9.12
C ARG A 102 6.03 -6.96 -9.77
N GLU A 103 5.80 -7.74 -10.83
CA GLU A 103 4.60 -7.70 -11.65
C GLU A 103 3.36 -8.00 -10.83
N GLU A 104 3.39 -9.01 -9.96
CA GLU A 104 2.27 -9.33 -9.07
C GLU A 104 1.95 -8.21 -8.10
N LEU A 105 2.97 -7.66 -7.43
CA LEU A 105 2.78 -6.58 -6.46
C LEU A 105 2.19 -5.33 -7.14
N THR A 106 2.75 -4.93 -8.28
CA THR A 106 2.30 -3.74 -9.00
C THR A 106 0.93 -3.93 -9.64
N SER A 107 0.65 -5.11 -10.20
CA SER A 107 -0.66 -5.39 -10.83
C SER A 107 -1.76 -5.42 -9.79
N PHE A 108 -1.53 -6.08 -8.65
CA PHE A 108 -2.49 -6.11 -7.55
C PHE A 108 -2.73 -4.71 -6.98
N THR A 109 -1.68 -3.89 -6.84
CA THR A 109 -1.83 -2.50 -6.38
C THR A 109 -2.70 -1.68 -7.36
N ALA A 110 -2.54 -1.88 -8.67
CA ALA A 110 -3.36 -1.22 -9.68
C ALA A 110 -4.84 -1.68 -9.65
N GLU A 111 -5.05 -2.98 -9.44
CA GLU A 111 -6.39 -3.57 -9.28
C GLU A 111 -7.11 -2.96 -8.07
N VAL A 112 -6.45 -2.92 -6.91
CA VAL A 112 -6.98 -2.37 -5.67
C VAL A 112 -7.32 -0.89 -5.81
N ASN A 113 -6.45 -0.10 -6.45
CA ASN A 113 -6.74 1.31 -6.74
C ASN A 113 -7.99 1.48 -7.62
N THR A 114 -8.18 0.60 -8.61
CA THR A 114 -9.39 0.60 -9.43
C THR A 114 -10.63 0.26 -8.60
N ALA A 115 -10.54 -0.78 -7.77
CA ALA A 115 -11.65 -1.27 -6.94
C ALA A 115 -12.17 -0.26 -5.92
N VAL A 116 -11.30 0.61 -5.41
CA VAL A 116 -11.70 1.72 -4.51
C VAL A 116 -12.59 2.72 -5.24
N VAL A 117 -12.24 3.07 -6.48
CA VAL A 117 -12.93 4.11 -7.27
C VAL A 117 -14.20 3.58 -7.94
N SER A 118 -14.26 2.31 -8.35
CA SER A 118 -15.43 1.73 -9.03
C SER A 118 -16.72 1.69 -8.20
N GLY A 119 -16.66 2.02 -6.91
CA GLY A 119 -17.83 2.17 -6.03
C GLY A 119 -18.42 3.58 -5.95
N SER A 120 -17.76 4.61 -6.51
CA SER A 120 -18.28 5.97 -6.49
C SER A 120 -19.27 6.17 -7.64
N GLY A 121 -20.57 6.12 -7.35
CA GLY A 121 -21.57 6.73 -8.23
C GLY A 121 -21.33 8.24 -8.36
N PRO A 122 -21.88 8.91 -9.39
CA PRO A 122 -21.79 10.36 -9.48
C PRO A 122 -22.37 10.99 -8.20
N ALA A 123 -21.59 11.90 -7.61
CA ALA A 123 -21.95 12.66 -6.42
C ALA A 123 -23.18 13.55 -6.65
#